data_AF-A0A9E5TK00-F1
#
_entry.id   AF-A0A9E5TK00-F1
#
_cell.length_a   1.000
_cell.length_b   1.000
_cell.length_c   1.000
_cell.angle_alpha   90.00
_cell.angle_beta   90.00
_cell.angle_gamma   90.00
#
_symmetry.space_group_name_H-M   'P 1'
#
loop_
_entity.id
_entity.type
_entity.pdbx_description
1 polymer ?
#
loop_
_entity_poly.entity_id
_entity_poly.type
_entity_poly.pdbx_seq_one_letter_code
_entity_poly.pdbx_strand_id
1 'polypeptide(L)'
;LYVLQSRPVTTLVAPAEDAAAPAEYNRTMFIELFPEPLTPIFLSAIQPMLAGMLAFFFESLSLKPPEEMEAVGVFYNQVYFNRNYIAAALEPLPQWVREQMVEQVVNPFTRYEEGPRGGLNLAYLRVAAQFIRFMLTFPNQLPHEVARYQAEVAEVAAQPVDTISDEEIAAHINHLVFGAASRLLNYNFFTISLCNRAYQMLGTLLEPYFEESTQELRVKLISGVTGNATMETNKALWDLGQKAKSSPEVSDLLRRYDEREVIAHLEETPDGRAFLKELDQFLSEYGHREIRMDILYPTWVEDPAPVLSFVRGYLDTGEAHSPHRQQERLVKERQELMEVVRSRLAQDLRGRFLIWPIFRWALRQTQIHTRERDTMHFELTRMFPPFRRLLLELGRRWAERGLIAQRDDVFFLGLDELPDLARSPRPLHEVITERRSEFEANKGRAWPDIIRGDEELSAEGREPAVVSEGQIGGLGASPGVATGVARVIR
;
A
#
# COMPACT_ATOMS: atom_id res chain seq x y z
N LEU A 1 -42.68 -16.95 -31.93
CA LEU A 1 -42.05 -16.25 -30.79
C LEU A 1 -42.25 -14.76 -31.02
N TYR A 2 -42.78 -14.02 -30.04
CA TYR A 2 -42.84 -12.56 -30.12
C TYR A 2 -41.78 -11.98 -29.18
N VAL A 3 -40.90 -11.12 -29.70
CA VAL A 3 -39.89 -10.41 -28.92
C VAL A 3 -40.45 -9.04 -28.58
N LEU A 4 -40.74 -8.81 -27.30
CA LEU A 4 -41.38 -7.58 -26.83
C LEU A 4 -40.36 -6.48 -26.47
N GLN A 5 -39.08 -6.84 -26.38
CA GLN A 5 -38.00 -5.91 -26.04
C GLN A 5 -36.64 -6.47 -26.47
N SER A 6 -35.78 -5.62 -27.00
CA SER A 6 -34.37 -5.89 -27.24
C SER A 6 -33.57 -4.65 -26.83
N ARG A 7 -32.52 -4.84 -26.04
CA ARG A 7 -31.58 -3.78 -25.63
C ARG A 7 -30.16 -4.31 -25.76
N PRO A 8 -29.19 -3.49 -26.18
CA PRO A 8 -27.79 -3.89 -26.22
C PRO A 8 -27.27 -4.08 -24.79
N VAL A 9 -26.41 -5.09 -24.60
CA VAL A 9 -25.64 -5.26 -23.37
C VAL A 9 -24.51 -4.24 -23.42
N THR A 10 -24.58 -3.19 -22.61
CA THR A 10 -23.61 -2.07 -22.62
C THR A 10 -22.42 -2.31 -21.69
N THR A 11 -22.31 -3.50 -21.10
CA THR A 11 -21.26 -3.86 -20.14
C THR A 11 -20.16 -4.74 -20.73
N LEU A 12 -20.23 -5.06 -22.03
CA LEU A 12 -19.24 -5.89 -22.69
C LEU A 12 -18.18 -5.02 -23.37
N VAL A 13 -16.91 -5.33 -23.15
CA VAL A 13 -15.77 -4.81 -23.90
C VAL A 13 -15.64 -5.63 -25.19
N ALA A 14 -15.27 -5.00 -26.31
CA ALA A 14 -15.17 -5.67 -27.61
C ALA A 14 -13.90 -6.55 -27.70
N PRO A 15 -13.97 -7.75 -28.31
CA PRO A 15 -12.80 -8.63 -28.48
C PRO A 15 -11.78 -8.03 -29.44
N ALA A 16 -10.49 -8.20 -29.14
CA ALA A 16 -9.43 -8.07 -30.14
C ALA A 16 -9.32 -9.36 -30.97
N GLU A 17 -9.62 -9.29 -32.26
CA GLU A 17 -9.40 -10.37 -33.22
C GLU A 17 -7.90 -10.52 -33.51
N ASP A 18 -7.17 -11.32 -32.73
CA ASP A 18 -6.06 -12.17 -33.20
C ASP A 18 -5.47 -13.01 -32.04
N ALA A 19 -5.58 -14.34 -32.16
CA ALA A 19 -5.34 -15.28 -31.07
C ALA A 19 -3.84 -15.55 -30.79
N ALA A 20 -3.25 -14.73 -29.92
CA ALA A 20 -2.38 -15.23 -28.85
C ALA A 20 -3.26 -15.75 -27.69
N ALA A 21 -2.69 -16.50 -26.73
CA ALA A 21 -3.42 -16.79 -25.50
C ALA A 21 -3.91 -15.46 -24.89
N PRO A 22 -5.20 -15.34 -24.50
CA PRO A 22 -5.76 -14.08 -24.05
C PRO A 22 -4.95 -13.53 -22.88
N ALA A 23 -4.62 -12.23 -22.92
CA ALA A 23 -3.92 -11.57 -21.84
C ALA A 23 -4.70 -11.73 -20.53
N GLU A 24 -4.02 -12.13 -19.47
CA GLU A 24 -4.60 -12.29 -18.14
C GLU A 24 -4.11 -11.15 -17.24
N TYR A 25 -5.06 -10.32 -16.82
CA TYR A 25 -4.87 -9.21 -15.91
C TYR A 25 -5.42 -9.58 -14.53
N ASN A 26 -4.64 -9.39 -13.48
CA ASN A 26 -5.02 -9.77 -12.12
C ASN A 26 -4.79 -8.62 -11.14
N ARG A 27 -5.79 -8.31 -10.31
CA ARG A 27 -5.74 -7.23 -9.32
C ARG A 27 -5.72 -7.68 -7.87
N THR A 28 -5.50 -8.96 -7.58
CA THR A 28 -5.59 -9.49 -6.21
C THR A 28 -4.62 -8.78 -5.25
N MET A 29 -3.41 -8.43 -5.71
CA MET A 29 -2.48 -7.61 -4.91
C MET A 29 -3.04 -6.22 -4.56
N PHE A 30 -3.88 -5.66 -5.42
CA PHE A 30 -4.39 -4.29 -5.30
C PHE A 30 -5.71 -4.18 -4.55
N ILE A 31 -6.36 -5.28 -4.19
CA ILE A 31 -7.66 -5.23 -3.50
C ILE A 31 -7.54 -4.48 -2.16
N GLU A 32 -6.49 -4.74 -1.39
CA GLU A 32 -6.27 -4.07 -0.10
C GLU A 32 -5.64 -2.68 -0.25
N LEU A 33 -4.81 -2.47 -1.28
CA LEU A 33 -4.13 -1.19 -1.53
C LEU A 33 -5.07 -0.14 -2.14
N PHE A 34 -5.93 -0.57 -3.05
CA PHE A 34 -6.88 0.24 -3.79
C PHE A 34 -8.29 -0.37 -3.69
N PRO A 35 -8.90 -0.32 -2.49
CA PRO A 35 -10.21 -0.91 -2.25
C PRO A 35 -11.35 -0.14 -2.92
N GLU A 36 -11.06 1.05 -3.45
CA GLU A 36 -11.99 1.91 -4.18
C GLU A 36 -11.41 2.24 -5.56
N PRO A 37 -12.23 2.65 -6.54
CA PRO A 37 -11.71 3.11 -7.82
C PRO A 37 -10.86 4.36 -7.63
N LEU A 38 -9.85 4.50 -8.49
CA LEU A 38 -8.91 5.60 -8.45
C LEU A 38 -9.30 6.71 -9.43
N THR A 39 -9.03 7.95 -9.08
CA THR A 39 -9.23 9.09 -9.96
C THR A 39 -8.32 9.02 -11.20
N PRO A 40 -8.74 9.57 -12.34
CA PRO A 40 -7.92 9.59 -13.56
C PRO A 40 -6.49 10.12 -13.34
N ILE A 41 -6.33 11.15 -12.51
CA ILE A 41 -5.01 11.73 -12.27
C ILE A 41 -4.10 10.81 -11.47
N PHE A 42 -4.68 10.06 -10.54
CA PHE A 42 -3.92 9.13 -9.74
C PHE A 42 -3.63 7.84 -10.51
N LEU A 43 -4.54 7.40 -11.38
CA LEU A 43 -4.30 6.27 -12.30
C LEU A 43 -3.14 6.53 -13.26
N SER A 44 -3.15 7.68 -13.92
CA SER A 44 -2.08 8.12 -14.82
C SER A 44 -0.74 8.34 -14.12
N ALA A 45 -0.74 8.56 -12.79
CA ALA A 45 0.47 8.51 -11.97
C ALA A 45 0.89 7.07 -11.67
N ILE A 46 0.01 6.26 -11.08
CA ILE A 46 0.37 4.98 -10.47
C ILE A 46 0.60 3.87 -11.49
N GLN A 47 -0.08 3.87 -12.65
CA GLN A 47 0.08 2.85 -13.68
C GLN A 47 1.52 2.78 -14.21
N PRO A 48 2.12 3.87 -14.75
CA PRO A 48 3.52 3.85 -15.20
C PRO A 48 4.51 3.66 -14.04
N MET A 49 4.19 4.14 -12.84
CA MET A 49 4.99 3.90 -11.63
C MET A 49 5.09 2.40 -11.30
N LEU A 50 3.97 1.68 -11.32
CA LEU A 50 3.92 0.24 -11.09
C LEU A 50 4.58 -0.56 -12.21
N ALA A 51 4.43 -0.12 -13.47
CA ALA A 51 5.13 -0.73 -14.60
C ALA A 51 6.66 -0.57 -14.48
N GLY A 52 7.13 0.63 -14.14
CA GLY A 52 8.54 0.92 -13.86
C GLY A 52 9.09 0.12 -12.68
N MET A 53 8.27 -0.06 -11.62
CA MET A 53 8.62 -0.91 -10.48
C MET A 53 8.83 -2.37 -10.87
N LEU A 54 7.95 -2.93 -11.71
CA LEU A 54 8.12 -4.31 -12.21
C LEU A 54 9.34 -4.44 -13.13
N ALA A 55 9.53 -3.50 -14.05
CA ALA A 55 10.70 -3.50 -14.92
C ALA A 55 12.01 -3.45 -14.11
N PHE A 56 12.09 -2.52 -13.15
CA PHE A 56 13.21 -2.39 -12.23
C PHE A 56 13.46 -3.68 -11.43
N PHE A 57 12.40 -4.35 -10.98
CA PHE A 57 12.49 -5.62 -10.28
C PHE A 57 13.16 -6.71 -11.13
N PHE A 58 12.70 -6.91 -12.36
CA PHE A 58 13.26 -7.92 -13.26
C PHE A 58 14.68 -7.58 -13.71
N GLU A 59 14.95 -6.34 -14.09
CA GLU A 59 16.28 -5.87 -14.52
C GLU A 59 17.33 -6.01 -13.42
N SER A 60 16.97 -5.68 -12.18
CA SER A 60 17.84 -5.85 -11.01
C SER A 60 18.15 -7.32 -10.72
N LEU A 61 17.30 -8.24 -11.17
CA LEU A 61 17.55 -9.69 -11.14
C LEU A 61 18.28 -10.20 -12.40
N SER A 62 18.77 -9.31 -13.26
CA SER A 62 19.41 -9.63 -14.54
C SER A 62 18.49 -10.38 -15.52
N LEU A 63 17.18 -10.15 -15.41
CA LEU A 63 16.17 -10.59 -16.36
C LEU A 63 15.82 -9.44 -17.32
N LYS A 64 15.22 -9.78 -18.46
CA LYS A 64 14.81 -8.81 -19.47
C LYS A 64 13.29 -8.84 -19.60
N PRO A 65 12.58 -7.86 -19.02
CA PRO A 65 11.14 -7.75 -19.23
C PRO A 65 10.82 -7.43 -20.71
N PRO A 66 9.65 -7.82 -21.22
CA PRO A 66 9.24 -7.50 -22.59
C PRO A 66 8.97 -6.00 -22.76
N GLU A 67 9.45 -5.40 -23.86
CA GLU A 67 9.27 -3.96 -24.15
C GLU A 67 7.92 -3.65 -24.81
N GLU A 68 7.40 -4.56 -25.63
CA GLU A 68 6.18 -4.38 -26.43
C GLU A 68 4.90 -4.86 -25.72
N MET A 69 5.00 -5.22 -24.43
CA MET A 69 3.88 -5.74 -23.64
C MET A 69 3.61 -4.84 -22.44
N GLU A 70 2.36 -4.46 -22.25
CA GLU A 70 1.94 -3.66 -21.11
C GLU A 70 2.08 -4.46 -19.80
N ALA A 71 2.78 -3.91 -18.81
CA ALA A 71 2.96 -4.54 -17.50
C ALA A 71 1.75 -4.41 -16.57
N VAL A 72 1.01 -3.29 -16.70
CA VAL A 72 -0.08 -2.89 -15.81
C VAL A 72 -1.23 -2.38 -16.66
N GLY A 73 -2.37 -3.09 -16.64
CA GLY A 73 -3.60 -2.64 -17.27
C GLY A 73 -4.47 -1.86 -16.31
N VAL A 74 -5.33 -1.00 -16.85
CA VAL A 74 -6.33 -0.24 -16.09
C VAL A 74 -7.73 -0.57 -16.61
N PHE A 75 -8.58 -1.09 -15.74
CA PHE A 75 -9.97 -1.42 -16.05
C PHE A 75 -10.86 -0.92 -14.92
N TYR A 76 -11.96 -0.24 -15.22
CA TYR A 76 -12.93 0.25 -14.22
C TYR A 76 -12.29 1.13 -13.13
N ASN A 77 -11.35 1.99 -13.52
CA ASN A 77 -10.54 2.79 -12.59
C ASN A 77 -9.75 1.94 -11.56
N GLN A 78 -9.40 0.71 -11.91
CA GLN A 78 -8.61 -0.22 -11.09
C GLN A 78 -7.36 -0.66 -11.86
N VAL A 79 -6.25 -0.81 -11.14
CA VAL A 79 -5.00 -1.35 -11.70
C VAL A 79 -4.96 -2.87 -11.61
N TYR A 80 -4.40 -3.51 -12.64
CA TYR A 80 -4.20 -4.95 -12.73
C TYR A 80 -2.81 -5.24 -13.25
N PHE A 81 -2.13 -6.23 -12.68
CA PHE A 81 -0.90 -6.73 -13.25
C PHE A 81 -1.19 -7.64 -14.44
N ASN A 82 -0.44 -7.45 -15.53
CA ASN A 82 -0.44 -8.35 -16.65
C ASN A 82 0.40 -9.59 -16.32
N ARG A 83 -0.27 -10.73 -16.11
CA ARG A 83 0.38 -12.00 -15.78
C ARG A 83 1.28 -12.49 -16.92
N ASN A 84 0.92 -12.22 -18.18
CA ASN A 84 1.72 -12.60 -19.34
C ASN A 84 3.04 -11.82 -19.39
N TYR A 85 3.03 -10.54 -19.00
CA TYR A 85 4.25 -9.73 -18.89
C TYR A 85 5.23 -10.33 -17.88
N ILE A 86 4.72 -10.67 -16.69
CA ILE A 86 5.49 -11.30 -15.61
C ILE A 86 6.05 -12.67 -16.07
N ALA A 87 5.22 -13.49 -16.71
CA ALA A 87 5.62 -14.81 -17.20
C ALA A 87 6.69 -14.72 -18.29
N ALA A 88 6.59 -13.74 -19.20
CA ALA A 88 7.57 -13.47 -20.24
C ALA A 88 8.91 -13.00 -19.66
N ALA A 89 8.89 -12.11 -18.66
CA ALA A 89 10.10 -11.65 -17.98
C ALA A 89 10.85 -12.79 -17.26
N LEU A 90 10.13 -13.82 -16.82
CA LEU A 90 10.66 -14.99 -16.12
C LEU A 90 10.95 -16.20 -17.03
N GLU A 91 10.80 -16.04 -18.36
CA GLU A 91 11.03 -17.11 -19.35
C GLU A 91 12.40 -17.82 -19.20
N PRO A 92 13.52 -17.13 -18.88
CA PRO A 92 14.80 -17.80 -18.71
C PRO A 92 14.88 -18.79 -17.53
N LEU A 93 13.90 -18.76 -16.62
CA LEU A 93 13.89 -19.61 -15.42
C LEU A 93 13.27 -21.00 -15.70
N PRO A 94 13.66 -22.02 -14.92
CA PRO A 94 13.02 -23.33 -14.97
C PRO A 94 11.51 -23.19 -14.75
N GLN A 95 10.71 -23.99 -15.48
CA GLN A 95 9.24 -23.88 -15.50
C GLN A 95 8.63 -23.83 -14.10
N TRP A 96 9.04 -24.72 -13.20
CA TRP A 96 8.51 -24.76 -11.82
C TRP A 96 8.83 -23.48 -11.02
N VAL A 97 9.99 -22.86 -11.24
CA VAL A 97 10.36 -21.57 -10.61
C VAL A 97 9.52 -20.45 -11.21
N ARG A 98 9.37 -20.46 -12.54
CA ARG A 98 8.61 -19.47 -13.29
C ARG A 98 7.16 -19.45 -12.82
N GLU A 99 6.49 -20.59 -12.80
CA GLU A 99 5.10 -20.73 -12.34
C GLU A 99 4.95 -20.23 -10.90
N GLN A 100 5.84 -20.63 -9.99
CA GLN A 100 5.82 -20.17 -8.61
C GLN A 100 6.03 -18.65 -8.47
N MET A 101 7.01 -18.09 -9.21
CA MET A 101 7.32 -16.66 -9.15
C MET A 101 6.22 -15.81 -9.80
N VAL A 102 5.61 -16.26 -10.89
CA VAL A 102 4.47 -15.57 -11.51
C VAL A 102 3.35 -15.37 -10.49
N GLU A 103 2.95 -16.45 -9.82
CA GLU A 103 1.89 -16.38 -8.82
C GLU A 103 2.28 -15.51 -7.61
N GLN A 104 3.54 -15.59 -7.15
CA GLN A 104 4.03 -14.72 -6.07
C GLN A 104 4.07 -13.24 -6.45
N VAL A 105 4.31 -12.90 -7.72
CA VAL A 105 4.30 -11.51 -8.19
C VAL A 105 2.88 -10.99 -8.34
N VAL A 106 2.00 -11.78 -8.92
CA VAL A 106 0.59 -11.42 -9.10
C VAL A 106 -0.15 -11.30 -7.77
N ASN A 107 0.14 -12.21 -6.84
CA ASN A 107 -0.45 -12.21 -5.51
C ASN A 107 0.58 -12.71 -4.47
N PRO A 108 1.31 -11.77 -3.83
CA PRO A 108 2.33 -12.12 -2.84
C PRO A 108 1.77 -12.65 -1.53
N PHE A 109 0.44 -12.60 -1.32
CA PHE A 109 -0.21 -12.93 -0.05
C PHE A 109 -0.79 -14.36 -0.02
N THR A 110 -0.93 -15.02 -1.17
CA THR A 110 -1.44 -16.40 -1.24
C THR A 110 -0.36 -17.44 -0.93
N ARG A 111 -0.78 -18.54 -0.32
CA ARG A 111 0.07 -19.70 -0.06
C ARG A 111 0.19 -20.55 -1.32
N TYR A 112 1.42 -20.87 -1.72
CA TYR A 112 1.70 -21.72 -2.86
C TYR A 112 2.36 -23.03 -2.40
N GLU A 113 1.89 -24.16 -2.90
CA GLU A 113 2.54 -25.46 -2.69
C GLU A 113 3.85 -25.52 -3.48
N GLU A 114 4.90 -26.10 -2.88
CA GLU A 114 6.17 -26.30 -3.60
C GLU A 114 5.97 -27.37 -4.69
N GLY A 115 6.10 -26.98 -5.96
CA GLY A 115 6.10 -27.90 -7.09
C GLY A 115 7.31 -28.84 -7.10
N PRO A 116 7.28 -29.92 -7.91
CA PRO A 116 8.38 -30.87 -8.00
C PRO A 116 9.68 -30.19 -8.44
N ARG A 117 10.75 -30.43 -7.68
CA ARG A 117 12.07 -29.81 -7.87
C ARG A 117 12.74 -30.36 -9.14
N GLY A 118 12.79 -29.54 -10.20
CA GLY A 118 13.56 -29.81 -11.42
C GLY A 118 15.03 -29.35 -11.32
N GLY A 119 15.80 -29.59 -12.38
CA GLY A 119 17.21 -29.17 -12.46
C GLY A 119 17.38 -27.65 -12.39
N LEU A 120 18.43 -27.20 -11.70
CA LEU A 120 18.81 -25.78 -11.61
C LEU A 120 19.54 -25.35 -12.89
N ASN A 121 19.18 -24.19 -13.45
CA ASN A 121 19.90 -23.60 -14.58
C ASN A 121 20.73 -22.38 -14.14
N LEU A 122 21.61 -21.90 -15.02
CA LEU A 122 22.49 -20.77 -14.71
C LEU A 122 21.72 -19.47 -14.46
N ALA A 123 20.58 -19.27 -15.12
CA ALA A 123 19.73 -18.10 -14.91
C ALA A 123 19.18 -18.06 -13.47
N TYR A 124 18.67 -19.19 -12.98
CA TYR A 124 18.22 -19.33 -11.59
C TYR A 124 19.33 -19.02 -10.59
N LEU A 125 20.54 -19.55 -10.80
CA LEU A 125 21.68 -19.28 -9.90
C LEU A 125 22.05 -17.80 -9.88
N ARG A 126 22.00 -17.11 -11.02
CA ARG A 126 22.22 -15.66 -11.10
C ARG A 126 21.12 -14.87 -10.38
N VAL A 127 19.86 -15.20 -10.62
CA VAL A 127 18.72 -14.56 -9.93
C VAL A 127 18.85 -14.75 -8.41
N ALA A 128 19.14 -15.97 -7.95
CA ALA A 128 19.35 -16.25 -6.54
C ALA A 128 20.52 -15.45 -5.95
N ALA A 129 21.64 -15.35 -6.68
CA ALA A 129 22.79 -14.56 -6.25
C ALA A 129 22.48 -13.06 -6.16
N GLN A 130 21.75 -12.49 -7.14
CA GLN A 130 21.29 -11.10 -7.09
C GLN A 130 20.31 -10.87 -5.94
N PHE A 131 19.40 -11.80 -5.70
CA PHE A 131 18.45 -11.72 -4.60
C PHE A 131 19.16 -11.71 -3.24
N ILE A 132 20.15 -12.57 -3.04
CA ILE A 132 20.99 -12.59 -1.83
C ILE A 132 21.79 -11.30 -1.70
N ARG A 133 22.42 -10.82 -2.78
CA ARG A 133 23.14 -9.54 -2.79
C ARG A 133 22.22 -8.42 -2.34
N PHE A 134 21.03 -8.31 -2.93
CA PHE A 134 20.06 -7.28 -2.61
C PHE A 134 19.56 -7.38 -1.16
N MET A 135 19.26 -8.60 -0.68
CA MET A 135 18.91 -8.85 0.73
C MET A 135 19.96 -8.30 1.70
N LEU A 136 21.25 -8.44 1.35
CA LEU A 136 22.36 -8.00 2.20
C LEU A 136 22.69 -6.51 2.06
N THR A 137 22.54 -5.92 0.88
CA THR A 137 22.95 -4.53 0.61
C THR A 137 21.84 -3.51 0.81
N PHE A 138 20.60 -3.87 0.47
CA PHE A 138 19.47 -2.93 0.45
C PHE A 138 19.18 -2.26 1.80
N PRO A 139 19.23 -2.97 2.96
CA PRO A 139 19.01 -2.32 4.25
C PRO A 139 19.98 -1.17 4.55
N ASN A 140 21.18 -1.17 3.96
CA ASN A 140 22.16 -0.09 4.11
C ASN A 140 21.97 1.02 3.06
N GLN A 141 21.34 0.72 1.92
CA GLN A 141 21.09 1.68 0.85
C GLN A 141 19.81 2.49 1.11
N LEU A 142 18.78 1.85 1.64
CA LEU A 142 17.47 2.45 1.79
C LEU A 142 17.45 3.77 2.59
N PRO A 143 18.15 3.92 3.73
CA PRO A 143 18.15 5.19 4.45
C PRO A 143 18.66 6.37 3.61
N HIS A 144 19.61 6.12 2.69
CA HIS A 144 20.11 7.15 1.78
C HIS A 144 19.08 7.52 0.71
N GLU A 145 18.42 6.52 0.12
CA GLU A 145 17.35 6.76 -0.86
C GLU A 145 16.15 7.48 -0.24
N VAL A 146 15.78 7.14 0.99
CA VAL A 146 14.73 7.84 1.76
C VAL A 146 15.15 9.29 2.02
N ALA A 147 16.37 9.53 2.52
CA ALA A 147 16.84 10.89 2.80
C ALA A 147 16.88 11.76 1.52
N ARG A 148 17.30 11.17 0.39
CA ARG A 148 17.29 11.83 -0.91
C ARG A 148 15.87 12.20 -1.33
N TYR A 149 14.95 11.23 -1.26
CA TYR A 149 13.55 11.45 -1.58
C TYR A 149 12.91 12.53 -0.68
N GLN A 150 13.17 12.51 0.63
CA GLN A 150 12.70 13.53 1.57
C GLN A 150 13.20 14.92 1.18
N ALA A 151 14.46 15.05 0.77
CA ALA A 151 15.02 16.32 0.31
C ALA A 151 14.35 16.82 -0.98
N GLU A 152 14.14 15.95 -1.97
CA GLU A 152 13.44 16.30 -3.22
C GLU A 152 11.97 16.72 -2.96
N VAL A 153 11.26 16.00 -2.08
CA VAL A 153 9.88 16.38 -1.68
C VAL A 153 9.86 17.72 -0.96
N ALA A 154 10.81 17.95 -0.04
CA ALA A 154 10.90 19.21 0.71
C ALA A 154 11.22 20.41 -0.21
N GLU A 155 12.07 20.22 -1.22
CA GLU A 155 12.39 21.23 -2.22
C GLU A 155 11.15 21.66 -3.01
N VAL A 156 10.33 20.69 -3.45
CA VAL A 156 9.06 20.97 -4.13
C VAL A 156 8.03 21.60 -3.17
N ALA A 157 7.97 21.13 -1.92
CA ALA A 157 7.10 21.69 -0.89
C ALA A 157 7.45 23.14 -0.53
N ALA A 158 8.71 23.56 -0.69
CA ALA A 158 9.15 24.92 -0.43
C ALA A 158 8.83 25.92 -1.55
N GLN A 159 8.40 25.46 -2.74
CA GLN A 159 8.13 26.36 -3.86
C GLN A 159 6.94 27.30 -3.58
N PRO A 160 7.04 28.60 -3.95
CA PRO A 160 5.94 29.56 -3.82
C PRO A 160 4.90 29.32 -4.92
N VAL A 161 4.03 28.33 -4.68
CA VAL A 161 3.06 27.82 -5.67
C VAL A 161 2.17 28.92 -6.25
N ASP A 162 1.88 29.98 -5.49
CA ASP A 162 1.03 31.10 -5.93
C ASP A 162 1.71 32.02 -6.97
N THR A 163 3.04 31.98 -7.11
CA THR A 163 3.79 32.91 -7.97
C THR A 163 4.43 32.27 -9.19
N ILE A 164 4.65 30.96 -9.17
CA ILE A 164 5.21 30.20 -10.30
C ILE A 164 4.13 29.96 -11.38
N SER A 165 4.55 29.76 -12.62
CA SER A 165 3.67 29.50 -13.77
C SER A 165 3.00 28.12 -13.72
N ASP A 166 1.94 27.93 -14.51
CA ASP A 166 1.29 26.62 -14.64
C ASP A 166 2.27 25.54 -15.17
N GLU A 167 3.19 25.93 -16.06
CA GLU A 167 4.20 25.06 -16.65
C GLU A 167 5.22 24.61 -15.61
N GLU A 168 5.66 25.52 -14.73
CA GLU A 168 6.52 25.20 -13.59
C GLU A 168 5.81 24.28 -12.60
N ILE A 169 4.52 24.53 -12.29
CA ILE A 169 3.73 23.64 -11.44
C ILE A 169 3.65 22.23 -12.05
N ALA A 170 3.32 22.12 -13.34
CA ALA A 170 3.26 20.84 -14.05
C ALA A 170 4.62 20.13 -14.08
N ALA A 171 5.72 20.87 -14.21
CA ALA A 171 7.08 20.33 -14.14
C ALA A 171 7.43 19.80 -12.74
N HIS A 172 7.08 20.54 -11.68
CA HIS A 172 7.27 20.10 -10.30
C HIS A 172 6.45 18.85 -9.97
N ILE A 173 5.20 18.77 -10.44
CA ILE A 173 4.36 17.58 -10.31
C ILE A 173 5.04 16.38 -10.99
N ASN A 174 5.49 16.53 -12.24
CA ASN A 174 6.17 15.46 -12.98
C ASN A 174 7.47 15.02 -12.29
N HIS A 175 8.27 15.96 -11.78
CA HIS A 175 9.48 15.64 -11.03
C HIS A 175 9.15 14.86 -9.74
N LEU A 176 8.14 15.30 -8.99
CA LEU A 176 7.74 14.68 -7.74
C LEU A 176 7.29 13.23 -7.96
N VAL A 177 6.41 13.00 -8.95
CA VAL A 177 5.83 11.67 -9.24
C VAL A 177 6.83 10.76 -9.98
N PHE A 178 7.36 11.20 -11.12
CA PHE A 178 8.16 10.36 -12.01
C PHE A 178 9.67 10.43 -11.74
N GLY A 179 10.15 11.49 -11.11
CA GLY A 179 11.56 11.64 -10.73
C GLY A 179 11.86 11.07 -9.35
N ALA A 180 11.13 11.53 -8.33
CA ALA A 180 11.41 11.19 -6.92
C ALA A 180 10.64 9.95 -6.47
N ALA A 181 9.30 9.98 -6.47
CA ALA A 181 8.48 8.92 -5.90
C ALA A 181 8.59 7.58 -6.64
N SER A 182 8.65 7.61 -7.98
CA SER A 182 8.89 6.41 -8.81
C SER A 182 10.20 5.70 -8.42
N ARG A 183 11.26 6.48 -8.17
CA ARG A 183 12.57 5.92 -7.78
C ARG A 183 12.51 5.19 -6.45
N LEU A 184 11.80 5.75 -5.48
CA LEU A 184 11.57 5.08 -4.21
C LEU A 184 10.67 3.85 -4.40
N LEU A 185 9.54 3.98 -5.10
CA LEU A 185 8.59 2.90 -5.33
C LEU A 185 9.23 1.68 -6.01
N ASN A 186 10.21 1.87 -6.90
CA ASN A 186 10.94 0.78 -7.55
C ASN A 186 11.48 -0.27 -6.57
N TYR A 187 11.85 0.14 -5.34
CA TYR A 187 12.33 -0.78 -4.31
C TYR A 187 11.23 -1.49 -3.52
N ASN A 188 9.97 -1.06 -3.65
CA ASN A 188 8.86 -1.58 -2.86
C ASN A 188 8.61 -3.07 -3.15
N PHE A 189 8.53 -3.45 -4.43
CA PHE A 189 8.31 -4.84 -4.82
C PHE A 189 9.46 -5.77 -4.39
N PHE A 190 10.70 -5.26 -4.43
CA PHE A 190 11.85 -5.96 -3.85
C PHE A 190 11.69 -6.19 -2.35
N THR A 191 11.26 -5.17 -1.61
CA THR A 191 11.11 -5.26 -0.15
C THR A 191 10.02 -6.27 0.24
N ILE A 192 8.91 -6.29 -0.49
CA ILE A 192 7.84 -7.30 -0.34
C ILE A 192 8.40 -8.71 -0.60
N SER A 193 9.11 -8.88 -1.72
CA SER A 193 9.69 -10.17 -2.13
C SER A 193 10.73 -10.68 -1.12
N LEU A 194 11.63 -9.81 -0.65
CA LEU A 194 12.65 -10.12 0.35
C LEU A 194 12.03 -10.53 1.69
N CYS A 195 11.03 -9.77 2.15
CA CYS A 195 10.28 -10.07 3.37
C CYS A 195 9.64 -11.46 3.26
N ASN A 196 8.94 -11.75 2.17
CA ASN A 196 8.30 -13.04 1.95
C ASN A 196 9.33 -14.18 1.91
N ARG A 197 10.45 -14.00 1.18
CA ARG A 197 11.52 -15.02 1.10
C ARG A 197 12.14 -15.32 2.46
N ALA A 198 12.47 -14.28 3.23
CA ALA A 198 13.06 -14.45 4.55
C ALA A 198 12.06 -15.12 5.52
N TYR A 199 10.79 -14.73 5.45
CA TYR A 199 9.70 -15.33 6.22
C TYR A 199 9.50 -16.82 5.89
N GLN A 200 9.48 -17.19 4.61
CA GLN A 200 9.33 -18.59 4.20
C GLN A 200 10.53 -19.45 4.64
N MET A 201 11.75 -18.90 4.56
CA MET A 201 12.95 -19.57 5.03
C MET A 201 12.89 -19.89 6.53
N LEU A 202 12.24 -19.06 7.36
CA LEU A 202 11.98 -19.42 8.76
C LEU A 202 11.14 -20.70 8.88
N GLY A 203 10.16 -20.88 8.00
CA GLY A 203 9.30 -22.05 7.97
C GLY A 203 10.09 -23.30 7.64
N THR A 204 10.78 -23.29 6.51
CA THR A 204 11.59 -24.43 6.04
C THR A 204 12.66 -24.85 7.04
N LEU A 205 13.26 -23.91 7.77
CA LEU A 205 14.28 -24.21 8.78
C LEU A 205 13.68 -24.85 10.05
N LEU A 206 12.43 -24.52 10.40
CA LEU A 206 11.76 -25.01 11.61
C LEU A 206 10.90 -26.25 11.39
N GLU A 207 10.37 -26.47 10.19
CA GLU A 207 9.48 -27.60 9.87
C GLU A 207 10.02 -28.97 10.31
N PRO A 208 11.31 -29.32 10.17
CA PRO A 208 11.83 -30.60 10.65
C PRO A 208 11.82 -30.77 12.18
N TYR A 209 11.61 -29.67 12.93
CA TYR A 209 11.76 -29.63 14.38
C TYR A 209 10.43 -29.48 15.13
N PHE A 210 9.33 -29.18 14.43
CA PHE A 210 8.01 -28.95 15.02
C PHE A 210 6.97 -29.80 14.29
N GLU A 211 6.11 -30.51 15.06
CA GLU A 211 5.08 -31.41 14.51
C GLU A 211 3.87 -30.64 13.95
N GLU A 212 3.58 -29.46 14.53
CA GLU A 212 2.53 -28.57 14.08
C GLU A 212 3.02 -27.56 13.03
N SER A 213 2.08 -26.96 12.29
CA SER A 213 2.37 -25.89 11.34
C SER A 213 3.22 -24.80 11.99
N THR A 214 4.37 -24.49 11.39
CA THR A 214 5.25 -23.43 11.89
C THR A 214 4.71 -22.02 11.66
N GLN A 215 3.54 -21.87 11.04
CA GLN A 215 2.93 -20.58 10.72
C GLN A 215 2.72 -19.71 11.97
N GLU A 216 2.09 -20.24 13.02
CA GLU A 216 1.86 -19.49 14.26
C GLU A 216 3.18 -19.08 14.93
N LEU A 217 4.17 -19.98 14.90
CA LEU A 217 5.51 -19.69 15.41
C LEU A 217 6.15 -18.54 14.63
N ARG A 218 6.11 -18.59 13.30
CA ARG A 218 6.66 -17.53 12.44
C ARG A 218 5.99 -16.19 12.69
N VAL A 219 4.66 -16.15 12.77
CA VAL A 219 3.91 -14.93 13.07
C VAL A 219 4.37 -14.34 14.40
N LYS A 220 4.42 -15.13 15.47
CA LYS A 220 4.89 -14.68 16.79
C LYS A 220 6.35 -14.22 16.78
N LEU A 221 7.22 -14.86 15.98
CA LEU A 221 8.63 -14.49 15.83
C LEU A 221 8.83 -13.13 15.13
N ILE A 222 7.90 -12.73 14.27
CA ILE A 222 7.92 -11.43 13.58
C ILE A 222 6.99 -10.40 14.21
N SER A 223 6.25 -10.75 15.26
CA SER A 223 5.45 -9.81 16.05
C SER A 223 6.34 -8.87 16.87
N GLY A 224 5.84 -7.66 17.15
CA GLY A 224 6.55 -6.68 17.97
C GLY A 224 7.85 -6.16 17.34
N VAL A 225 7.94 -6.11 16.01
CA VAL A 225 9.06 -5.45 15.32
C VAL A 225 9.09 -3.97 15.73
N THR A 226 10.27 -3.47 16.08
CA THR A 226 10.46 -2.10 16.57
C THR A 226 10.96 -1.18 15.47
N GLY A 227 10.64 0.12 15.58
CA GLY A 227 11.11 1.15 14.65
C GLY A 227 10.45 1.12 13.27
N ASN A 228 9.26 0.52 13.14
CA ASN A 228 8.43 0.68 11.94
C ASN A 228 7.53 1.91 12.11
N ALA A 229 7.34 2.67 11.03
CA ALA A 229 6.71 3.99 11.07
C ALA A 229 5.23 3.93 11.50
N THR A 230 4.49 2.89 11.11
CA THR A 230 3.09 2.68 11.50
C THR A 230 2.96 2.52 13.01
N MET A 231 3.83 1.73 13.65
CA MET A 231 3.81 1.55 15.10
C MET A 231 4.19 2.83 15.84
N GLU A 232 5.20 3.56 15.35
CA GLU A 232 5.58 4.84 15.97
C GLU A 232 4.47 5.90 15.80
N THR A 233 3.76 5.91 14.66
CA THR A 233 2.56 6.73 14.45
C THR A 233 1.47 6.39 15.47
N ASN A 234 1.18 5.10 15.68
CA ASN A 234 0.17 4.64 16.63
C ASN A 234 0.51 5.02 18.08
N LYS A 235 1.79 4.92 18.46
CA LYS A 235 2.26 5.37 19.78
C LYS A 235 2.14 6.88 19.95
N ALA A 236 2.57 7.66 18.95
CA ALA A 236 2.47 9.11 18.99
C ALA A 236 1.01 9.58 19.09
N LEU A 237 0.10 8.90 18.39
CA LEU A 237 -1.34 9.14 18.45
C LEU A 237 -1.92 8.79 19.84
N TRP A 238 -1.49 7.69 20.43
CA TRP A 238 -1.83 7.32 21.82
C TRP A 238 -1.35 8.39 22.81
N ASP A 239 -0.11 8.84 22.68
CA ASP A 239 0.49 9.86 23.54
C ASP A 239 -0.26 11.19 23.42
N LEU A 240 -0.67 11.58 22.21
CA LEU A 240 -1.54 12.72 21.97
C LEU A 240 -2.90 12.54 22.67
N GLY A 241 -3.47 11.34 22.61
CA GLY A 241 -4.67 10.95 23.37
C GLY A 241 -4.50 11.08 24.89
N GLN A 242 -3.36 10.68 25.44
CA GLN A 242 -3.08 10.83 26.86
C GLN A 242 -2.93 12.30 27.27
N LYS A 243 -2.30 13.13 26.42
CA LYS A 243 -2.23 14.59 26.64
C LYS A 243 -3.63 15.21 26.68
N ALA A 244 -4.49 14.88 25.72
CA ALA A 244 -5.89 15.32 25.71
C ALA A 244 -6.64 14.88 26.98
N LYS A 245 -6.47 13.61 27.40
CA LYS A 245 -7.09 13.05 28.61
C LYS A 245 -6.63 13.73 29.90
N SER A 246 -5.41 14.27 29.93
CA SER A 246 -4.84 14.91 31.11
C SER A 246 -5.43 16.30 31.42
N SER A 247 -6.04 16.96 30.42
CA SER A 247 -6.80 18.20 30.62
C SER A 247 -8.30 17.90 30.60
N PRO A 248 -9.02 18.08 31.73
CA PRO A 248 -10.47 17.92 31.77
C PRO A 248 -11.19 18.81 30.73
N GLU A 249 -10.71 20.04 30.52
CA GLU A 249 -11.31 20.97 29.56
C GLU A 249 -11.18 20.44 28.12
N VAL A 250 -9.99 20.00 27.70
CA VAL A 250 -9.76 19.44 26.37
C VAL A 250 -10.56 18.16 26.15
N SER A 251 -10.56 17.24 27.13
CA SER A 251 -11.36 16.01 27.08
C SER A 251 -12.86 16.31 26.92
N ASP A 252 -13.39 17.28 27.67
CA ASP A 252 -14.81 17.64 27.59
C ASP A 252 -15.17 18.26 26.22
N LEU A 253 -14.31 19.11 25.67
CA LEU A 253 -14.49 19.68 24.33
C LEU A 253 -14.49 18.59 23.24
N LEU A 254 -13.50 17.69 23.27
CA LEU A 254 -13.41 16.56 22.33
C LEU A 254 -14.60 15.59 22.40
N ARG A 255 -15.26 15.48 23.56
CA ARG A 255 -16.47 14.65 23.71
C ARG A 255 -17.73 15.35 23.23
N ARG A 256 -17.78 16.67 23.36
CA ARG A 256 -18.98 17.47 23.10
C ARG A 256 -19.14 17.83 21.63
N TYR A 257 -18.05 18.17 20.98
CA TYR A 257 -18.05 18.67 19.60
C TYR A 257 -17.57 17.60 18.62
N ASP A 258 -18.02 17.73 17.38
CA ASP A 258 -17.49 16.92 16.30
C ASP A 258 -16.05 17.33 15.94
N GLU A 259 -15.39 16.48 15.18
CA GLU A 259 -13.98 16.62 14.82
C GLU A 259 -13.66 17.87 13.99
N ARG A 260 -14.65 18.49 13.34
CA ARG A 260 -14.46 19.69 12.52
C ARG A 260 -14.73 20.97 13.32
N GLU A 261 -15.68 20.94 14.24
CA GLU A 261 -16.05 22.08 15.08
C GLU A 261 -15.13 22.23 16.30
N VAL A 262 -14.57 21.12 16.79
CA VAL A 262 -13.81 21.12 18.06
C VAL A 262 -12.58 22.02 18.02
N ILE A 263 -11.94 22.20 16.86
CA ILE A 263 -10.73 23.02 16.73
C ILE A 263 -11.01 24.46 17.15
N ALA A 264 -12.10 25.07 16.65
CA ALA A 264 -12.47 26.44 16.98
C ALA A 264 -12.70 26.62 18.49
N HIS A 265 -13.31 25.62 19.14
CA HIS A 265 -13.53 25.65 20.59
C HIS A 265 -12.24 25.44 21.40
N LEU A 266 -11.30 24.62 20.91
CA LEU A 266 -10.00 24.45 21.54
C LEU A 266 -9.16 25.74 21.47
N GLU A 267 -9.29 26.53 20.39
CA GLU A 267 -8.59 27.82 20.26
C GLU A 267 -9.01 28.84 21.32
N GLU A 268 -10.26 28.77 21.79
CA GLU A 268 -10.83 29.69 22.77
C GLU A 268 -10.19 29.52 24.17
N THR A 269 -9.64 28.35 24.49
CA THR A 269 -9.13 28.05 25.84
C THR A 269 -7.59 27.93 25.91
N PRO A 270 -6.95 28.26 27.04
CA PRO A 270 -5.51 28.08 27.21
C PRO A 270 -5.04 26.63 27.05
N ASP A 271 -5.76 25.68 27.65
CA ASP A 271 -5.43 24.26 27.57
C ASP A 271 -5.66 23.71 26.16
N GLY A 272 -6.73 24.16 25.50
CA GLY A 272 -7.03 23.80 24.12
C GLY A 272 -5.94 24.28 23.16
N ARG A 273 -5.46 25.53 23.28
CA ARG A 273 -4.31 26.02 22.49
C ARG A 273 -3.02 25.25 22.76
N ALA A 274 -2.78 24.84 24.01
CA ALA A 274 -1.64 24.00 24.35
C ALA A 274 -1.74 22.63 23.67
N PHE A 275 -2.92 22.02 23.67
CA PHE A 275 -3.19 20.77 22.97
C PHE A 275 -3.07 20.91 21.45
N LEU A 276 -3.57 22.00 20.85
CA LEU A 276 -3.45 22.25 19.42
C LEU A 276 -1.98 22.33 18.97
N LYS A 277 -1.09 22.90 19.79
CA LYS A 277 0.35 22.87 19.49
C LYS A 277 0.93 21.45 19.47
N GLU A 278 0.44 20.57 20.34
CA GLU A 278 0.84 19.15 20.35
C GLU A 278 0.30 18.40 19.13
N LEU A 279 -0.94 18.73 18.71
CA LEU A 279 -1.53 18.24 17.46
C LEU A 279 -0.72 18.72 16.25
N ASP A 280 -0.34 20.00 16.18
CA ASP A 280 0.48 20.55 15.10
C ASP A 280 1.84 19.85 15.01
N GLN A 281 2.47 19.57 16.16
CA GLN A 281 3.71 18.80 16.20
C GLN A 281 3.50 17.38 15.66
N PHE A 282 2.43 16.70 16.04
CA PHE A 282 2.08 15.40 15.50
C PHE A 282 1.86 15.46 13.97
N LEU A 283 1.10 16.44 13.48
CA LEU A 283 0.81 16.59 12.06
C LEU A 283 2.03 17.00 11.23
N SER A 284 3.00 17.70 11.80
CA SER A 284 4.24 18.01 11.08
C SER A 284 5.08 16.76 10.74
N GLU A 285 5.05 15.75 11.62
CA GLU A 285 5.76 14.49 11.41
C GLU A 285 4.91 13.48 10.62
N TYR A 286 3.66 13.29 11.02
CA TYR A 286 2.77 12.21 10.54
C TYR A 286 1.63 12.69 9.64
N GLY A 287 1.49 14.00 9.41
CA GLY A 287 0.32 14.57 8.74
C GLY A 287 0.24 14.30 7.23
N HIS A 288 1.30 13.75 6.63
CA HIS A 288 1.28 13.28 5.25
C HIS A 288 0.52 11.96 5.09
N ARG A 289 0.14 11.31 6.19
CA ARG A 289 -0.61 10.06 6.18
C ARG A 289 -2.02 10.25 5.64
N GLU A 290 -2.44 9.21 4.96
CA GLU A 290 -3.66 9.10 4.19
C GLU A 290 -4.65 8.13 4.86
N ILE A 291 -5.95 8.37 4.64
CA ILE A 291 -7.00 7.40 5.00
C ILE A 291 -7.31 6.49 3.80
N ARG A 292 -7.15 7.02 2.60
CA ARG A 292 -7.35 6.34 1.32
C ARG A 292 -6.17 6.70 0.42
N MET A 293 -5.70 5.74 -0.38
CA MET A 293 -4.47 5.91 -1.15
C MET A 293 -4.60 6.90 -2.33
N ASP A 294 -5.81 7.25 -2.75
CA ASP A 294 -6.04 8.18 -3.87
C ASP A 294 -5.77 9.64 -3.48
N ILE A 295 -5.14 10.38 -4.41
CA ILE A 295 -4.79 11.79 -4.22
C ILE A 295 -6.00 12.73 -4.19
N LEU A 296 -7.21 12.26 -4.48
CA LEU A 296 -8.48 12.97 -4.28
C LEU A 296 -8.72 13.34 -2.82
N TYR A 297 -8.30 12.49 -1.88
CA TYR A 297 -8.60 12.64 -0.47
C TYR A 297 -7.52 13.46 0.25
N PRO A 298 -7.92 14.35 1.19
CA PRO A 298 -6.96 15.09 2.00
C PRO A 298 -6.16 14.17 2.92
N THR A 299 -4.89 14.51 3.15
CA THR A 299 -4.07 13.88 4.19
C THR A 299 -4.40 14.49 5.56
N TRP A 300 -3.87 13.91 6.64
CA TRP A 300 -4.14 14.38 8.01
C TRP A 300 -3.73 15.83 8.28
N VAL A 301 -2.70 16.36 7.60
CA VAL A 301 -2.31 17.79 7.74
C VAL A 301 -3.30 18.73 7.05
N GLU A 302 -4.00 18.25 6.02
CA GLU A 302 -5.02 19.02 5.31
C GLU A 302 -6.40 18.93 6.00
N ASP A 303 -6.74 17.75 6.53
CA ASP A 303 -7.94 17.52 7.34
C ASP A 303 -7.57 16.67 8.58
N PRO A 304 -7.41 17.29 9.78
CA PRO A 304 -7.04 16.58 10.99
C PRO A 304 -8.20 15.84 11.65
N ALA A 305 -9.42 15.87 11.08
CA ALA A 305 -10.60 15.23 11.68
C ALA A 305 -10.39 13.74 12.01
N PRO A 306 -9.76 12.90 11.16
CA PRO A 306 -9.50 11.50 11.51
C PRO A 306 -8.62 11.35 12.76
N VAL A 307 -7.58 12.19 12.88
CA VAL A 307 -6.66 12.21 14.04
C VAL A 307 -7.41 12.56 15.32
N LEU A 308 -8.26 13.59 15.27
CA LEU A 308 -9.10 13.98 16.39
C LEU A 308 -10.10 12.87 16.78
N SER A 309 -10.62 12.13 15.80
CA SER A 309 -11.51 10.99 16.06
C SER A 309 -10.79 9.86 16.81
N PHE A 310 -9.54 9.55 16.42
CA PHE A 310 -8.71 8.56 17.12
C PHE A 310 -8.38 9.02 18.54
N VAL A 311 -7.96 10.28 18.71
CA VAL A 311 -7.68 10.89 20.02
C VAL A 311 -8.91 10.80 20.93
N ARG A 312 -10.09 11.14 20.41
CA ARG A 312 -11.37 11.03 21.14
C ARG A 312 -11.63 9.58 21.57
N GLY A 313 -11.37 8.60 20.70
CA GLY A 313 -11.47 7.18 21.02
C GLY A 313 -10.55 6.73 22.16
N TYR A 314 -9.36 7.33 22.29
CA TYR A 314 -8.42 7.00 23.36
C TYR A 314 -8.78 7.58 24.73
N LEU A 315 -9.65 8.58 24.81
CA LEU A 315 -10.07 9.17 26.09
C LEU A 315 -10.67 8.12 27.03
N ASP A 316 -11.49 7.21 26.49
CA ASP A 316 -12.16 6.13 27.23
C ASP A 316 -11.36 4.83 27.27
N THR A 317 -10.20 4.79 26.62
CA THR A 317 -9.39 3.59 26.54
C THR A 317 -8.50 3.46 27.78
N GLY A 318 -8.50 2.26 28.37
CA GLY A 318 -7.63 1.93 29.50
C GLY A 318 -6.20 1.61 29.06
N GLU A 319 -5.24 1.77 29.98
CA GLU A 319 -3.81 1.54 29.75
C GLU A 319 -3.46 0.13 29.22
N ALA A 320 -4.33 -0.86 29.44
CA ALA A 320 -4.17 -2.21 28.92
C ALA A 320 -4.15 -2.29 27.38
N HIS A 321 -4.69 -1.28 26.69
CA HIS A 321 -4.71 -1.17 25.23
C HIS A 321 -3.65 -0.21 24.68
N SER A 322 -2.73 0.26 25.53
CA SER A 322 -1.61 1.11 25.12
C SER A 322 -0.75 0.40 24.06
N PRO A 323 -0.49 1.02 22.90
CA PRO A 323 0.43 0.49 21.89
C PRO A 323 1.85 0.26 22.44
N HIS A 324 2.28 1.07 23.41
CA HIS A 324 3.56 0.88 24.10
C HIS A 324 3.60 -0.45 24.85
N ARG A 325 2.60 -0.70 25.71
CA ARG A 325 2.50 -1.97 26.46
C ARG A 325 2.28 -3.17 25.56
N GLN A 326 1.50 -3.01 24.49
CA GLN A 326 1.31 -4.06 23.50
C GLN A 326 2.64 -4.44 22.84
N GLN A 327 3.45 -3.47 22.44
CA GLN A 327 4.77 -3.75 21.87
C GLN A 327 5.69 -4.42 22.89
N GLU A 328 5.76 -3.92 24.13
CA GLU A 328 6.56 -4.54 25.21
C GLU A 328 6.18 -6.01 25.42
N ARG A 329 4.88 -6.32 25.48
CA ARG A 329 4.38 -7.68 25.63
C ARG A 329 4.81 -8.56 24.44
N LEU A 330 4.60 -8.10 23.21
CA LEU A 330 4.96 -8.86 22.01
C LEU A 330 6.48 -9.10 21.90
N VAL A 331 7.30 -8.13 22.31
CA VAL A 331 8.76 -8.28 22.36
C VAL A 331 9.16 -9.35 23.37
N LYS A 332 8.53 -9.37 24.55
CA LYS A 332 8.77 -10.38 25.58
C LYS A 332 8.35 -11.78 25.13
N GLU A 333 7.13 -11.92 24.61
CA GLU A 333 6.61 -13.20 24.06
C GLU A 333 7.53 -13.75 22.95
N ARG A 334 8.04 -12.87 22.09
CA ARG A 334 9.01 -13.25 21.05
C ARG A 334 10.34 -13.72 21.64
N GLN A 335 10.87 -13.05 22.66
CA GLN A 335 12.11 -13.46 23.33
C GLN A 335 11.96 -14.83 23.99
N GLU A 336 10.85 -15.07 24.68
CA GLU A 336 10.53 -16.38 25.28
C GLU A 336 10.44 -17.46 24.19
N LEU A 337 9.76 -17.15 23.08
CA LEU A 337 9.66 -18.07 21.94
C LEU A 337 11.01 -18.37 21.29
N MET A 338 11.90 -17.38 21.19
CA MET A 338 13.27 -17.58 20.69
C MET A 338 14.05 -18.60 21.55
N GLU A 339 13.84 -18.62 22.86
CA GLU A 339 14.48 -19.58 23.76
C GLU A 339 13.92 -21.00 23.58
N VAL A 340 12.61 -21.13 23.32
CA VAL A 340 11.98 -22.41 22.96
C VAL A 340 12.55 -22.95 21.65
N VAL A 341 12.60 -22.11 20.60
CA VAL A 341 13.17 -22.47 19.31
C VAL A 341 14.63 -22.88 19.45
N ARG A 342 15.42 -22.12 20.22
CA ARG A 342 16.83 -22.45 20.47
C ARG A 342 16.98 -23.81 21.14
N SER A 343 16.17 -24.08 22.16
CA SER A 343 16.21 -25.32 22.93
C SER A 343 15.81 -26.53 22.06
N ARG A 344 14.81 -26.35 21.19
CA ARG A 344 14.37 -27.40 20.24
C ARG A 344 15.46 -27.70 19.20
N LEU A 345 16.04 -26.67 18.60
CA LEU A 345 17.14 -26.83 17.63
C LEU A 345 18.41 -27.40 18.26
N ALA A 346 18.63 -27.19 19.56
CA ALA A 346 19.79 -27.73 20.26
C ALA A 346 19.74 -29.23 20.55
N GLN A 347 18.62 -29.91 20.22
CA GLN A 347 18.44 -31.36 20.43
C GLN A 347 19.34 -32.22 19.53
N ASP A 348 19.82 -31.68 18.41
CA ASP A 348 20.78 -32.36 17.55
C ASP A 348 21.90 -31.41 17.07
N LEU A 349 23.00 -31.99 16.57
CA LEU A 349 24.18 -31.23 16.13
C LEU A 349 23.90 -30.34 14.91
N ARG A 350 23.04 -30.79 13.97
CA ARG A 350 22.67 -30.04 12.78
C ARG A 350 21.87 -28.79 13.17
N GLY A 351 20.87 -28.96 14.04
CA GLY A 351 20.04 -27.89 14.55
C GLY A 351 20.87 -26.84 15.28
N ARG A 352 21.77 -27.30 16.17
CA ARG A 352 22.63 -26.44 16.98
C ARG A 352 23.68 -25.66 16.18
N PHE A 353 24.39 -26.32 15.27
CA PHE A 353 25.56 -25.73 14.62
C PHE A 353 25.30 -25.20 13.20
N LEU A 354 24.29 -25.74 12.48
CA LEU A 354 23.96 -25.32 11.12
C LEU A 354 22.66 -24.51 11.07
N ILE A 355 21.56 -25.01 11.61
CA ILE A 355 20.24 -24.38 11.46
C ILE A 355 20.12 -23.12 12.31
N TRP A 356 20.54 -23.15 13.58
CA TRP A 356 20.46 -22.01 14.49
C TRP A 356 21.09 -20.70 13.96
N PRO A 357 22.34 -20.68 13.46
CA PRO A 357 22.91 -19.43 12.92
C PRO A 357 22.15 -18.94 11.68
N ILE A 358 21.71 -19.84 10.79
CA ILE A 358 20.93 -19.47 9.60
C ILE A 358 19.56 -18.93 10.02
N PHE A 359 18.89 -19.57 10.97
CA PHE A 359 17.60 -19.14 11.53
C PHE A 359 17.71 -17.74 12.15
N ARG A 360 18.74 -17.48 12.97
CA ARG A 360 18.96 -16.14 13.55
C ARG A 360 19.16 -15.08 12.49
N TRP A 361 19.94 -15.40 11.45
CA TRP A 361 20.15 -14.50 10.32
C TRP A 361 18.84 -14.27 9.56
N ALA A 362 18.10 -15.33 9.21
CA ALA A 362 16.81 -15.28 8.54
C ALA A 362 15.79 -14.44 9.32
N LEU A 363 15.74 -14.61 10.64
CA LEU A 363 14.83 -13.88 11.52
C LEU A 363 15.17 -12.40 11.52
N ARG A 364 16.46 -12.06 11.63
CA ARG A 364 16.92 -10.68 11.53
C ARG A 364 16.57 -10.05 10.18
N GLN A 365 16.81 -10.75 9.06
CA GLN A 365 16.44 -10.26 7.74
C GLN A 365 14.92 -10.06 7.61
N THR A 366 14.13 -11.01 8.11
CA THR A 366 12.67 -10.89 8.10
C THR A 366 12.22 -9.65 8.88
N GLN A 367 12.73 -9.43 10.09
CA GLN A 367 12.38 -8.28 10.91
C GLN A 367 12.80 -6.94 10.27
N ILE A 368 14.00 -6.90 9.66
CA ILE A 368 14.47 -5.72 8.91
C ILE A 368 13.53 -5.43 7.74
N HIS A 369 13.27 -6.42 6.86
CA HIS A 369 12.46 -6.18 5.68
C HIS A 369 10.97 -5.95 5.98
N THR A 370 10.43 -6.52 7.06
CA THR A 370 9.09 -6.15 7.57
C THR A 370 9.05 -4.68 7.96
N ARG A 371 10.08 -4.19 8.67
CA ARG A 371 10.20 -2.77 9.05
C ARG A 371 10.32 -1.88 7.81
N GLU A 372 11.26 -2.20 6.93
CA GLU A 372 11.50 -1.38 5.73
C GLU A 372 10.29 -1.33 4.81
N ARG A 373 9.53 -2.44 4.66
CA ARG A 373 8.29 -2.44 3.86
C ARG A 373 7.30 -1.39 4.37
N ASP A 374 7.18 -1.27 5.68
CA ASP A 374 6.29 -0.30 6.32
C ASP A 374 6.82 1.14 6.15
N THR A 375 8.12 1.34 6.38
CA THR A 375 8.80 2.63 6.14
C THR A 375 8.64 3.11 4.70
N MET A 376 8.73 2.21 3.71
CA MET A 376 8.60 2.56 2.29
C MET A 376 7.24 3.18 1.97
N HIS A 377 6.16 2.60 2.47
CA HIS A 377 4.82 3.12 2.25
C HIS A 377 4.62 4.46 2.96
N PHE A 378 5.05 4.56 4.22
CA PHE A 378 5.04 5.80 5.00
C PHE A 378 5.76 6.94 4.28
N GLU A 379 6.99 6.70 3.83
CA GLU A 379 7.77 7.71 3.12
C GLU A 379 7.15 8.04 1.75
N LEU A 380 6.67 7.05 1.00
CA LEU A 380 6.04 7.30 -0.29
C LEU A 380 4.86 8.29 -0.19
N THR A 381 4.08 8.27 0.90
CA THR A 381 2.93 9.18 1.03
C THR A 381 3.33 10.60 1.47
N ARG A 382 4.61 10.82 1.83
CA ARG A 382 5.16 12.16 2.13
C ARG A 382 5.03 13.15 0.97
N MET A 383 4.96 12.68 -0.28
CA MET A 383 4.72 13.56 -1.42
C MET A 383 3.26 14.04 -1.54
N PHE A 384 2.30 13.40 -0.85
CA PHE A 384 0.88 13.66 -1.08
C PHE A 384 0.49 15.11 -0.79
N PRO A 385 0.89 15.73 0.35
CA PRO A 385 0.57 17.13 0.60
C PRO A 385 1.09 18.11 -0.47
N PRO A 386 2.39 18.12 -0.86
CA PRO A 386 2.85 19.02 -1.91
C PRO A 386 2.26 18.67 -3.28
N PHE A 387 2.03 17.39 -3.58
CA PHE A 387 1.37 16.99 -4.83
C PHE A 387 -0.05 17.55 -4.93
N ARG A 388 -0.86 17.37 -3.89
CA ARG A 388 -2.23 17.92 -3.80
C ARG A 388 -2.23 19.43 -3.86
N ARG A 389 -1.35 20.10 -3.12
CA ARG A 389 -1.24 21.57 -3.14
C ARG A 389 -1.00 22.09 -4.55
N LEU A 390 -0.09 21.48 -5.30
CA LEU A 390 0.22 21.88 -6.69
C LEU A 390 -0.98 21.64 -7.63
N LEU A 391 -1.65 20.48 -7.52
CA LEU A 391 -2.83 20.18 -8.32
C LEU A 391 -3.98 21.14 -8.03
N LEU A 392 -4.29 21.37 -6.76
CA LEU A 392 -5.38 22.25 -6.33
C LEU A 392 -5.13 23.70 -6.74
N GLU A 393 -3.87 24.15 -6.80
CA GLU A 393 -3.54 25.46 -7.36
C GLU A 393 -3.82 25.53 -8.85
N LEU A 394 -3.38 24.55 -9.65
CA LEU A 394 -3.73 24.49 -11.08
C LEU A 394 -5.25 24.50 -11.26
N GLY A 395 -5.96 23.68 -10.48
CA GLY A 395 -7.41 23.63 -10.47
C GLY A 395 -8.04 25.00 -10.17
N ARG A 396 -7.53 25.72 -9.17
CA ARG A 396 -8.02 27.06 -8.80
C ARG A 396 -7.84 28.03 -9.97
N ARG A 397 -6.63 28.10 -10.56
CA ARG A 397 -6.32 29.01 -11.67
C ARG A 397 -7.09 28.67 -12.94
N TRP A 398 -7.33 27.39 -13.21
CA TRP A 398 -8.11 26.94 -14.38
C TRP A 398 -9.60 27.20 -14.19
N ALA A 399 -10.13 27.08 -12.98
CA ALA A 399 -11.50 27.45 -12.66
C ALA A 399 -11.73 28.96 -12.81
N GLU A 400 -10.81 29.79 -12.31
CA GLU A 400 -10.86 31.26 -12.47
C GLU A 400 -10.83 31.72 -13.94
N ARG A 401 -10.14 30.96 -14.80
CA ARG A 401 -10.13 31.17 -16.26
C ARG A 401 -11.34 30.57 -16.99
N GLY A 402 -12.23 29.87 -16.29
CA GLY A 402 -13.38 29.18 -16.89
C GLY A 402 -13.01 28.00 -17.78
N LEU A 403 -11.84 27.37 -17.56
CA LEU A 403 -11.40 26.18 -18.31
C LEU A 403 -11.96 24.89 -17.70
N ILE A 404 -12.17 24.89 -16.39
CA ILE A 404 -12.87 23.86 -15.60
C ILE A 404 -13.93 24.54 -14.71
N ALA A 405 -14.89 23.78 -14.18
CA ALA A 405 -16.00 24.37 -13.43
C ALA A 405 -15.64 24.69 -11.98
N GLN A 406 -14.84 23.83 -11.34
CA GLN A 406 -14.42 23.98 -9.95
C GLN A 406 -12.99 23.47 -9.74
N ARG A 407 -12.36 23.93 -8.66
CA ARG A 407 -10.97 23.60 -8.31
C ARG A 407 -10.67 22.10 -8.35
N ASP A 408 -11.54 21.29 -7.76
CA ASP A 408 -11.32 19.86 -7.57
C ASP A 408 -11.58 19.03 -8.85
N ASP A 409 -12.01 19.66 -9.94
CA ASP A 409 -12.14 18.99 -11.24
C ASP A 409 -10.78 18.55 -11.82
N VAL A 410 -9.68 19.16 -11.34
CA VAL A 410 -8.31 18.77 -11.73
C VAL A 410 -8.00 17.30 -11.46
N PHE A 411 -8.63 16.66 -10.46
CA PHE A 411 -8.42 15.25 -10.16
C PHE A 411 -8.97 14.30 -11.24
N PHE A 412 -9.83 14.80 -12.13
CA PHE A 412 -10.41 14.04 -13.24
C PHE A 412 -9.64 14.25 -14.56
N LEU A 413 -8.46 14.87 -14.47
CA LEU A 413 -7.51 15.00 -15.58
C LEU A 413 -6.47 13.88 -15.51
N GLY A 414 -5.81 13.58 -16.63
CA GLY A 414 -4.61 12.75 -16.64
C GLY A 414 -3.39 13.55 -16.18
N LEU A 415 -2.43 12.89 -15.54
CA LEU A 415 -1.17 13.50 -15.14
C LEU A 415 -0.29 13.79 -16.37
N ASP A 416 -0.36 12.91 -17.36
CA ASP A 416 0.36 12.96 -18.64
C ASP A 416 -0.11 14.12 -19.54
N GLU A 417 -1.37 14.56 -19.40
CA GLU A 417 -1.89 15.72 -20.15
C GLU A 417 -1.52 17.07 -19.52
N LEU A 418 -1.08 17.11 -18.24
CA LEU A 418 -0.81 18.38 -17.54
C LEU A 418 0.25 19.26 -18.23
N PRO A 419 1.39 18.75 -18.73
CA PRO A 419 2.38 19.60 -19.41
C PRO A 419 1.82 20.30 -20.65
N ASP A 420 0.99 19.62 -21.42
CA ASP A 420 0.35 20.19 -22.60
C ASP A 420 -0.74 21.18 -22.24
N LEU A 421 -1.58 20.85 -21.25
CA LEU A 421 -2.63 21.74 -20.76
C LEU A 421 -2.07 23.01 -20.10
N ALA A 422 -0.92 22.92 -19.43
CA ALA A 422 -0.23 24.06 -18.86
C ALA A 422 0.30 25.01 -19.95
N ARG A 423 0.88 24.46 -21.03
CA ARG A 423 1.38 25.24 -22.18
C ARG A 423 0.27 25.80 -23.07
N SER A 424 -0.83 25.05 -23.21
CA SER A 424 -1.93 25.39 -24.12
C SER A 424 -3.28 25.11 -23.44
N PRO A 425 -3.70 25.99 -22.50
CA PRO A 425 -4.94 25.78 -21.76
C PRO A 425 -6.17 25.86 -22.68
N ARG A 426 -7.12 24.95 -22.46
CA ARG A 426 -8.36 24.84 -23.22
C ARG A 426 -9.52 24.46 -22.30
N PRO A 427 -10.79 24.71 -22.68
CA PRO A 427 -11.93 24.22 -21.92
C PRO A 427 -11.96 22.69 -21.84
N LEU A 428 -12.17 22.12 -20.64
CA LEU A 428 -12.13 20.68 -20.36
C LEU A 428 -13.44 20.14 -19.77
N HIS A 429 -14.51 20.92 -19.79
CA HIS A 429 -15.75 20.63 -19.07
C HIS A 429 -16.39 19.29 -19.48
N GLU A 430 -16.43 19.01 -20.79
CA GLU A 430 -17.01 17.78 -21.32
C GLU A 430 -16.22 16.54 -20.87
N VAL A 431 -14.88 16.59 -21.03
CA VAL A 431 -13.98 15.50 -20.64
C VAL A 431 -14.03 15.21 -19.14
N ILE A 432 -14.06 16.26 -18.32
CA ILE A 432 -14.18 16.12 -16.85
C ILE A 432 -15.53 15.50 -16.48
N THR A 433 -16.61 15.93 -17.12
CA THR A 433 -17.96 15.42 -16.83
C THR A 433 -18.05 13.94 -17.15
N GLU A 434 -17.52 13.54 -18.31
CA GLU A 434 -17.44 12.13 -18.73
C GLU A 434 -16.64 11.29 -17.73
N ARG A 435 -15.39 11.68 -17.45
CA ARG A 435 -14.49 10.93 -16.54
C ARG A 435 -15.03 10.87 -15.11
N ARG A 436 -15.70 11.93 -14.62
CA ARG A 436 -16.35 11.94 -13.31
C ARG A 436 -17.55 10.98 -13.29
N SER A 437 -18.37 10.98 -14.34
CA SER A 437 -19.49 10.05 -14.46
C SER A 437 -19.02 8.60 -14.49
N GLU A 438 -17.94 8.30 -15.21
CA GLU A 438 -17.33 6.97 -15.24
C GLU A 438 -16.80 6.56 -13.86
N PHE A 439 -16.05 7.43 -13.20
CA PHE A 439 -15.52 7.18 -11.85
C PHE A 439 -16.63 6.88 -10.83
N GLU A 440 -17.70 7.67 -10.80
CA GLU A 440 -18.84 7.43 -9.90
C GLU A 440 -19.60 6.14 -10.26
N ALA A 441 -19.75 5.83 -11.55
CA ALA A 441 -20.34 4.56 -11.99
C ALA A 441 -19.49 3.35 -11.54
N ASN A 442 -18.17 3.46 -11.62
CA ASN A 442 -17.25 2.41 -11.24
C ASN A 442 -17.18 2.17 -9.72
N LYS A 443 -17.49 3.17 -8.87
CA LYS A 443 -17.61 2.96 -7.41
C LYS A 443 -18.71 1.98 -7.03
N GLY A 444 -19.82 1.97 -7.78
CA GLY A 444 -20.96 1.10 -7.52
C GLY A 444 -20.85 -0.31 -8.12
N ARG A 445 -19.76 -0.60 -8.84
CA ARG A 445 -19.59 -1.84 -9.59
C ARG A 445 -18.82 -2.90 -8.78
N ALA A 446 -19.21 -4.17 -8.96
CA ALA A 446 -18.36 -5.28 -8.58
C ALA A 446 -17.24 -5.44 -9.62
N TRP A 447 -15.99 -5.28 -9.19
CA TRP A 447 -14.83 -5.39 -10.07
C TRP A 447 -14.33 -6.85 -10.10
N PRO A 448 -14.04 -7.41 -11.28
CA PRO A 448 -13.42 -8.72 -11.36
C PRO A 448 -12.04 -8.72 -10.72
N ASP A 449 -11.62 -9.86 -10.18
CA ASP A 449 -10.27 -10.02 -9.65
C ASP A 449 -9.28 -10.37 -10.77
N ILE A 450 -9.79 -11.05 -11.80
CA ILE A 450 -9.05 -11.49 -12.99
C ILE A 450 -9.85 -11.14 -14.23
N ILE A 451 -9.19 -10.56 -15.23
CA ILE A 451 -9.73 -10.34 -16.58
C ILE A 451 -8.87 -11.18 -17.53
N ARG A 452 -9.47 -12.14 -18.22
CA ARG A 452 -8.78 -13.02 -19.17
C ARG A 452 -9.42 -12.88 -20.54
N GLY A 453 -8.83 -12.06 -21.41
CA GLY A 453 -9.48 -11.65 -22.65
C GLY A 453 -10.81 -10.96 -22.32
N ASP A 454 -11.92 -11.51 -22.80
CA ASP A 454 -13.27 -10.98 -22.54
C ASP A 454 -13.94 -11.58 -21.29
N GLU A 455 -13.29 -12.53 -20.61
CA GLU A 455 -13.83 -13.17 -19.41
C GLU A 455 -13.49 -12.35 -18.16
N GLU A 456 -14.53 -11.86 -17.48
CA GLU A 456 -14.44 -11.25 -16.16
C GLU A 456 -14.64 -12.31 -15.06
N LEU A 457 -13.57 -12.64 -14.34
CA LEU A 457 -13.56 -13.64 -13.29
C LEU A 457 -13.42 -12.95 -11.93
N SER A 458 -14.39 -13.15 -11.05
CA SER A 458 -14.25 -12.81 -9.63
C SER A 458 -13.79 -14.06 -8.89
N ALA A 459 -12.96 -13.93 -7.85
CA ALA A 459 -12.57 -15.10 -7.06
C ALA A 459 -13.82 -15.82 -6.52
N GLU A 460 -13.94 -17.12 -6.82
CA GLU A 460 -14.89 -18.00 -6.14
C GLU A 460 -14.60 -17.94 -4.64
N GLY A 461 -15.53 -17.37 -3.85
CA GLY A 461 -15.35 -17.20 -2.40
C GLY A 461 -15.63 -15.81 -1.83
N ARG A 462 -16.04 -14.83 -2.66
CA ARG A 462 -16.58 -13.54 -2.15
C ARG A 462 -18.01 -13.61 -1.65
N GLU A 463 -18.76 -14.68 -1.92
CA GLU A 463 -19.91 -14.95 -1.08
C GLU A 463 -19.38 -15.31 0.31
N PRO A 464 -19.81 -14.63 1.39
CA PRO A 464 -19.48 -15.08 2.72
C PRO A 464 -19.91 -16.54 2.79
N ALA A 465 -18.96 -17.45 2.95
CA ALA A 465 -19.28 -18.84 3.12
C ALA A 465 -20.23 -18.90 4.32
N VAL A 466 -21.51 -19.18 4.06
CA VAL A 466 -22.51 -19.35 5.13
C VAL A 466 -22.09 -20.61 5.84
N VAL A 467 -21.31 -20.45 6.92
CA VAL A 467 -20.78 -21.58 7.69
C VAL A 467 -21.94 -22.34 8.34
N SER A 468 -22.99 -21.62 8.71
CA SER A 468 -24.33 -22.12 9.05
C SER A 468 -25.36 -20.96 9.02
N GLU A 469 -26.64 -21.26 9.18
CA GLU A 469 -27.72 -20.26 9.18
C GLU A 469 -27.45 -19.15 10.22
N GLY A 470 -27.37 -17.90 9.75
CA GLY A 470 -27.05 -16.74 10.61
C GLY A 470 -25.56 -16.50 10.88
N GLN A 471 -24.65 -17.27 10.26
CA GLN A 471 -23.20 -17.09 10.37
C GLN A 471 -22.58 -16.61 9.06
N ILE A 472 -21.72 -15.60 9.15
CA ILE A 472 -20.93 -15.06 8.04
C ILE A 472 -19.49 -15.59 8.19
N GLY A 473 -19.01 -16.32 7.18
CA GLY A 473 -17.61 -16.77 7.10
C GLY A 473 -16.70 -15.73 6.45
N GLY A 474 -15.41 -15.76 6.81
CA GLY A 474 -14.37 -14.88 6.26
C GLY A 474 -12.96 -15.41 6.55
N LEU A 475 -11.94 -14.64 6.15
CA LEU A 475 -10.54 -15.01 6.39
C LEU A 475 -10.15 -14.77 7.87
N GLY A 476 -9.60 -15.80 8.52
CA GLY A 476 -9.15 -15.72 9.91
C GLY A 476 -7.87 -14.88 10.04
N ALA A 477 -8.01 -13.58 10.32
CA ALA A 477 -6.88 -12.65 10.44
C ALA A 477 -6.14 -12.74 11.79
N SER A 478 -6.85 -13.03 12.88
CA SER A 478 -6.28 -13.15 14.23
C SER A 478 -6.92 -14.33 14.98
N PRO A 479 -6.13 -15.20 15.63
CA PRO A 479 -6.68 -16.31 16.39
C PRO A 479 -7.40 -15.81 17.65
N GLY A 480 -8.60 -16.33 17.90
CA GLY A 480 -9.38 -16.05 19.10
C GLY A 480 -10.88 -16.14 18.87
N VAL A 481 -11.63 -16.06 19.97
CA VAL A 481 -13.10 -15.96 19.96
C VAL A 481 -13.49 -14.75 20.79
N ALA A 482 -14.29 -13.85 20.21
CA ALA A 482 -14.78 -12.66 20.88
C ALA A 482 -16.27 -12.46 20.60
N THR A 483 -16.98 -11.89 21.57
CA THR A 483 -18.41 -11.57 21.46
C THR A 483 -18.63 -10.12 21.89
N GLY A 484 -19.37 -9.35 21.10
CA GLY A 484 -19.67 -7.95 21.39
C GLY A 484 -20.67 -7.36 20.40
N VAL A 485 -21.02 -6.11 20.60
CA VAL A 485 -21.89 -5.35 19.68
C VAL A 485 -21.04 -4.89 18.49
N ALA A 486 -21.47 -5.21 17.27
CA ALA A 486 -20.81 -4.73 16.05
C ALA A 486 -21.02 -3.22 15.90
N ARG A 487 -19.92 -2.48 15.69
CA ARG A 487 -19.96 -1.05 15.35
C ARG A 487 -19.67 -0.89 13.85
N VAL A 488 -20.67 -0.46 13.10
CA VAL A 488 -20.51 -0.16 11.66
C VAL A 488 -20.06 1.30 11.53
N ILE A 489 -18.79 1.50 11.14
CA ILE A 489 -18.21 2.82 10.83
C ILE A 489 -18.13 2.89 9.31
N ARG A 490 -18.71 3.94 8.71
CA ARG A 490 -18.73 4.14 7.26
C ARG A 490 -17.77 5.23 6.86
#